data_AF-A0A845RAT1-F1
#
_entry.id   AF-A0A845RAT1-F1
#
_cell.length_a   1.000
_cell.length_b   1.000
_cell.length_c   1.000
_cell.angle_alpha   90.00
_cell.angle_beta   90.00
_cell.angle_gamma   90.00
#
_symmetry.space_group_name_H-M   'P 1'
#
loop_
_entity.id
_entity.type
_entity.pdbx_description
1 polymer ?
#
loop_
_entity_poly.entity_id
_entity_poly.type
_entity_poly.pdbx_seq_one_letter_code
_entity_poly.pdbx_strand_id
1 'polypeptide(L)'
;MPEHTITTDCFWRNWLGGTIDGLPFAAKICDVNSSDGIDNGRVLKLFLYTEDGEQELAAYERGWSIYPSGEHEASMDALLAFCAKLPPADDWHIRAGEKPPTLC
;
A
#
# COMPACT_ATOMS: atom_id res chain seq x y z
N MET A 1 -8.47 -18.82 1.56
CA MET A 1 -8.51 -17.35 1.59
C MET A 1 -8.93 -16.91 0.21
N PRO A 2 -9.85 -15.94 0.07
CA PRO A 2 -10.18 -15.41 -1.25
C PRO A 2 -8.90 -14.94 -1.95
N GLU A 3 -8.83 -15.18 -3.25
CA GLU A 3 -7.71 -14.73 -4.07
C GLU A 3 -7.88 -13.22 -4.30
N HIS A 4 -7.14 -12.42 -3.52
CA HIS A 4 -7.09 -10.98 -3.70
C HIS A 4 -6.20 -10.63 -4.89
N THR A 5 -6.70 -9.76 -5.77
CA THR A 5 -5.94 -9.32 -6.95
C THR A 5 -5.30 -7.98 -6.67
N ILE A 6 -3.97 -7.94 -6.61
CA ILE A 6 -3.21 -6.72 -6.37
C ILE A 6 -2.44 -6.34 -7.63
N THR A 7 -2.59 -5.10 -8.07
CA THR A 7 -1.77 -4.49 -9.12
C THR A 7 -0.91 -3.40 -8.52
N THR A 8 0.24 -3.14 -9.14
CA THR A 8 1.12 -2.03 -8.79
C THR A 8 1.49 -1.29 -10.07
N ASP A 9 1.13 -0.02 -10.14
CA ASP A 9 1.25 0.80 -11.34
C ASP A 9 2.05 2.09 -11.10
N CYS A 10 2.24 2.47 -9.82
CA CYS A 10 3.04 3.62 -9.44
C CYS A 10 4.06 3.29 -8.35
N PHE A 11 5.30 3.75 -8.56
CA PHE A 11 6.37 3.71 -7.58
C PHE A 11 7.03 5.08 -7.52
N TRP A 12 7.06 5.71 -6.34
CA TRP A 12 7.74 6.99 -6.19
C TRP A 12 8.43 7.11 -4.83
N ARG A 13 9.77 7.16 -4.84
CA ARG A 13 10.59 7.03 -3.63
C ARG A 13 10.30 5.69 -2.97
N ASN A 14 9.56 5.73 -1.87
CA ASN A 14 9.10 4.57 -1.14
C ASN A 14 7.58 4.48 -1.06
N TRP A 15 6.88 5.21 -1.92
CA TRP A 15 5.46 5.06 -2.15
C TRP A 15 5.20 4.01 -3.21
N LEU A 16 4.19 3.22 -2.94
CA LEU A 16 3.61 2.21 -3.78
C LEU A 16 2.14 2.57 -4.03
N GLY A 17 1.77 2.74 -5.29
CA GLY A 17 0.39 2.91 -5.72
C GLY A 17 -0.08 1.71 -6.54
N GLY A 18 -1.38 1.46 -6.50
CA GLY A 18 -1.99 0.36 -7.24
C GLY A 18 -3.46 0.16 -6.90
N THR A 19 -3.96 -1.04 -7.19
CA THR A 19 -5.31 -1.45 -6.79
C THR A 19 -5.28 -2.80 -6.07
N ILE A 20 -6.23 -3.00 -5.16
CA ILE A 20 -6.56 -4.28 -4.56
C ILE A 20 -8.05 -4.55 -4.76
N ASP A 21 -8.38 -5.63 -5.47
CA ASP A 21 -9.76 -5.97 -5.84
C ASP A 21 -10.49 -4.82 -6.56
N GLY A 22 -9.74 -4.00 -7.32
CA GLY A 22 -10.26 -2.82 -8.00
C GLY A 22 -10.25 -1.54 -7.17
N LEU A 23 -10.02 -1.62 -5.86
CA LEU A 23 -9.94 -0.47 -4.96
C LEU A 23 -8.56 0.19 -5.03
N PRO A 24 -8.45 1.49 -5.34
CA PRO A 24 -7.18 2.20 -5.34
C PRO A 24 -6.54 2.22 -3.95
N PHE A 25 -5.21 2.07 -3.90
CA PHE A 25 -4.46 2.23 -2.67
C PHE A 25 -3.16 3.02 -2.87
N ALA A 26 -2.68 3.62 -1.79
CA ALA A 26 -1.35 4.20 -1.69
C ALA A 26 -0.69 3.76 -0.38
N ALA A 27 0.48 3.15 -0.45
CA ALA A 27 1.23 2.67 0.71
C ALA A 27 2.64 3.26 0.73
N LYS A 28 3.08 3.75 1.88
CA LYS A 28 4.46 4.18 2.10
C LYS A 28 5.22 3.12 2.86
N ILE A 29 6.24 2.55 2.22
CA ILE A 29 7.03 1.44 2.76
C ILE A 29 8.36 1.93 3.34
N CYS A 30 8.79 1.30 4.41
CA CYS A 30 10.10 1.46 5.02
C CYS A 30 10.89 0.16 4.86
N ASP A 31 12.19 0.25 4.62
CA ASP A 31 13.03 -0.94 4.41
C ASP A 31 13.19 -1.76 5.69
N VAL A 32 13.03 -1.09 6.83
CA VAL A 32 13.04 -1.68 8.17
C VAL A 32 11.68 -1.56 8.83
N ASN A 33 11.35 -2.58 9.62
CA ASN A 33 10.22 -2.53 10.55
C ASN A 33 10.32 -1.29 11.46
N SER A 34 9.20 -0.64 11.70
CA SER A 34 9.12 0.58 12.50
C SER A 34 8.00 0.48 13.52
N SER A 35 8.21 1.02 14.73
CA SER A 35 7.15 1.16 15.74
C SER A 35 5.99 2.04 15.28
N ASP A 36 6.24 2.92 14.31
CA ASP A 36 5.23 3.78 13.70
C ASP A 36 4.54 3.10 12.51
N GLY A 37 4.94 1.88 12.17
CA GLY A 37 4.35 1.10 11.10
C GLY A 37 3.16 0.27 11.59
N ILE A 38 2.25 -0.05 10.67
CA ILE A 38 1.15 -0.99 10.93
C ILE A 38 1.74 -2.31 11.44
N ASP A 39 1.26 -2.76 12.60
CA ASP A 39 1.73 -3.95 13.31
C ASP A 39 3.24 -3.99 13.60
N ASN A 40 3.84 -2.82 13.84
CA ASN A 40 5.29 -2.65 13.95
C ASN A 40 6.05 -3.13 12.70
N GLY A 41 5.37 -3.16 11.56
CA GLY A 41 5.88 -3.63 10.28
C GLY A 41 6.51 -2.51 9.45
N ARG A 42 6.55 -2.75 8.14
CA ARG A 42 7.22 -1.88 7.17
C ARG A 42 6.32 -0.80 6.56
N VAL A 43 5.01 -0.88 6.77
CA VAL A 43 4.04 0.06 6.18
C VAL A 43 3.85 1.25 7.12
N LEU A 44 4.39 2.41 6.78
CA LEU A 44 4.35 3.62 7.62
C LEU A 44 3.08 4.46 7.41
N LYS A 45 2.54 4.42 6.19
CA LYS A 45 1.30 5.08 5.80
C LYS A 45 0.57 4.18 4.83
N LEU A 46 -0.75 4.15 4.92
CA LEU A 46 -1.56 3.41 3.98
C LEU A 46 -2.95 4.01 3.84
N PHE A 47 -3.38 4.15 2.60
CA PHE A 47 -4.69 4.66 2.24
C PHE A 47 -5.33 3.68 1.27
N LEU A 48 -6.60 3.35 1.52
CA LEU A 48 -7.46 2.57 0.63
C LEU A 48 -8.67 3.43 0.31
N TYR A 49 -9.03 3.52 -0.97
CA TYR A 49 -10.08 4.39 -1.44
C TYR A 49 -11.26 3.60 -2.02
N THR A 50 -12.42 4.25 -2.12
CA THR A 50 -13.52 3.82 -2.98
C THR A 50 -13.06 3.68 -4.43
N GLU A 51 -13.79 2.93 -5.25
CA GLU A 51 -13.45 2.68 -6.67
C GLU A 51 -13.25 3.98 -7.47
N ASP A 52 -13.98 5.04 -7.14
CA ASP A 52 -13.86 6.37 -7.75
C ASP A 52 -12.68 7.20 -7.23
N GLY A 53 -12.00 6.73 -6.16
CA GLY A 53 -10.88 7.40 -5.52
C GLY A 53 -11.25 8.60 -4.64
N GLU A 54 -12.54 8.89 -4.43
CA GLU A 54 -12.96 10.12 -3.75
C GLU A 54 -13.00 9.99 -2.22
N GLN A 55 -13.23 8.79 -1.69
CA GLN A 55 -13.42 8.56 -0.26
C GLN A 55 -12.45 7.52 0.29
N GLU A 56 -11.91 7.78 1.48
CA GLU A 56 -11.05 6.84 2.20
C GLU A 56 -11.89 5.77 2.90
N LEU A 57 -11.69 4.51 2.49
CA LEU A 57 -12.23 3.32 3.15
C LEU A 57 -11.36 2.90 4.34
N ALA A 58 -10.05 3.17 4.26
CA ALA A 58 -9.12 3.00 5.35
C ALA A 58 -7.98 4.00 5.22
N ALA A 59 -7.52 4.51 6.36
CA ALA A 59 -6.46 5.52 6.42
C ALA A 59 -5.61 5.30 7.67
N TYR A 60 -4.32 5.05 7.44
CA TYR A 60 -3.32 4.91 8.48
C TYR A 60 -2.19 5.91 8.26
N GLU A 61 -1.92 6.72 9.27
CA GLU A 61 -0.80 7.64 9.31
C GLU A 61 -0.18 7.66 10.72
N ARG A 62 0.66 6.65 11.01
CA ARG A 62 1.23 6.40 12.36
C ARG A 62 0.17 6.18 13.44
N GLY A 63 -0.93 5.58 13.02
CA GLY A 63 -2.16 5.43 13.78
C GLY A 63 -3.35 5.38 12.82
N TRP A 64 -4.38 4.64 13.18
CA TRP A 64 -5.58 4.53 12.36
C TRP A 64 -6.42 5.82 12.48
N SER A 65 -6.58 6.51 11.36
CA SER A 65 -7.58 7.57 11.22
C SER A 65 -8.93 6.96 10.83
N ILE A 66 -8.91 5.98 9.92
CA ILE A 66 -10.07 5.17 9.52
C ILE A 66 -9.61 3.72 9.52
N TYR A 67 -10.17 2.91 10.41
CA TYR A 67 -9.89 1.48 10.48
C TYR A 67 -10.73 0.75 9.42
N PRO A 68 -10.16 -0.17 8.62
CA PRO A 68 -10.92 -0.94 7.64
C PRO A 68 -11.99 -1.76 8.35
N SER A 69 -13.17 -1.93 7.73
CA SER A 69 -14.25 -2.72 8.32
C SER A 69 -14.91 -3.61 7.28
N GLY A 70 -15.48 -4.72 7.75
CA GLY A 70 -16.24 -5.64 6.89
C GLY A 70 -15.34 -6.33 5.86
N GLU A 71 -15.74 -6.32 4.60
CA GLU A 71 -15.00 -6.99 3.52
C GLU A 71 -13.61 -6.37 3.26
N HIS A 72 -13.41 -5.09 3.61
CA HIS A 72 -12.15 -4.39 3.41
C HIS A 72 -11.07 -4.79 4.42
N GLU A 73 -11.42 -5.45 5.54
CA GLU A 73 -10.42 -6.00 6.47
C GLU A 73 -9.57 -7.09 5.78
N ALA A 74 -10.21 -7.97 5.02
CA ALA A 74 -9.51 -9.03 4.29
C ALA A 74 -8.60 -8.47 3.19
N SER A 75 -9.09 -7.46 2.44
CA SER A 75 -8.25 -6.74 1.47
C SER A 75 -7.08 -6.05 2.17
N MET A 76 -7.29 -5.43 3.34
CA MET A 76 -6.20 -4.82 4.10
C MET A 76 -5.13 -5.86 4.49
N ASP A 77 -5.53 -6.99 5.06
CA ASP A 77 -4.62 -8.06 5.45
C ASP A 77 -3.80 -8.58 4.25
N ALA A 78 -4.45 -8.76 3.10
CA ALA A 78 -3.79 -9.17 1.87
C ALA A 78 -2.79 -8.12 1.36
N LEU A 79 -3.14 -6.84 1.44
CA LEU A 79 -2.27 -5.73 1.04
C LEU A 79 -1.05 -5.61 1.97
N LEU A 80 -1.22 -5.76 3.28
CA LEU A 80 -0.13 -5.77 4.24
C LEU A 80 0.79 -6.98 4.03
N ALA A 81 0.22 -8.17 3.80
CA ALA A 81 0.98 -9.37 3.50
C ALA A 81 1.76 -9.27 2.18
N PHE A 82 1.21 -8.59 1.18
CA PHE A 82 1.91 -8.25 -0.06
C PHE A 82 3.06 -7.28 0.20
N CYS A 83 2.79 -6.17 0.89
CA CYS A 83 3.80 -5.16 1.24
C CYS A 83 4.96 -5.76 2.06
N ALA A 84 4.69 -6.73 2.93
CA ALA A 84 5.69 -7.42 3.74
C ALA A 84 6.66 -8.30 2.91
N LYS A 85 6.30 -8.69 1.69
CA LYS A 85 7.12 -9.53 0.80
C LYS A 85 7.92 -8.72 -0.23
N LEU A 86 7.67 -7.42 -0.34
CA LEU A 86 8.39 -6.57 -1.30
C LEU A 86 9.89 -6.48 -0.97
N PRO A 87 10.75 -6.33 -1.99
CA PRO A 87 12.15 -5.98 -1.75
C PRO A 87 12.26 -4.60 -1.08
N PRO A 88 13.42 -4.26 -0.49
CA PRO A 88 13.69 -2.90 0.01
C PRO A 88 13.27 -1.83 -1.01
N ALA A 89 12.62 -0.77 -0.55
CA ALA A 89 12.15 0.35 -1.35
C ALA A 89 13.31 1.09 -2.03
N ASP A 90 14.49 1.13 -1.41
CA ASP A 90 15.70 1.68 -2.03
C ASP A 90 16.05 0.96 -3.36
N ASP A 91 15.66 -0.32 -3.51
CA ASP A 91 15.88 -1.11 -4.74
C ASP A 91 14.83 -0.80 -5.84
N TRP A 92 13.72 -0.13 -5.51
CA TRP A 92 12.64 0.15 -6.48
C TRP A 92 13.07 1.20 -7.50
N HIS A 93 13.99 2.09 -7.12
CA HIS A 93 14.58 3.10 -8.00
C HIS A 93 15.38 2.52 -9.17
N ILE A 94 15.95 1.32 -9.02
CA ILE A 94 16.83 0.70 -10.02
C ILE A 94 16.02 0.09 -11.18
N ARG A 95 14.72 -0.17 -10.99
CA ARG A 95 13.83 -0.71 -12.03
C ARG A 95 13.12 0.36 -12.87
N ALA A 96 13.21 1.64 -12.48
CA ALA A 96 12.65 2.77 -13.24
C ALA A 96 13.54 3.19 -14.45
N GLY A 97 14.28 2.24 -15.03
CA GLY A 97 15.04 2.40 -16.28
C GLY A 97 14.18 2.24 -17.54
N GLU A 98 12.91 1.85 -17.41
CA GLU A 98 11.97 1.70 -18.52
C GLU A 98 10.72 2.54 -18.26
N LYS A 99 10.77 3.80 -18.71
CA LYS A 99 9.78 4.89 -18.52
C LYS A 99 9.66 5.40 -17.07
N PRO A 100 9.55 6.72 -16.88
CA PRO A 100 9.26 7.27 -15.57
C PRO A 100 7.91 6.70 -15.10
N PRO A 101 7.82 6.18 -13.86
CA PRO A 101 6.52 5.89 -13.27
C PRO A 101 5.69 7.17 -13.33
N THR A 102 4.42 7.04 -13.72
CA THR A 102 3.46 8.15 -13.71
C THR A 102 3.50 8.76 -12.31
N LEU A 103 4.06 9.96 -12.19
CA LEU A 103 4.11 10.68 -10.92
C LEU A 103 2.66 10.89 -10.46
N CYS A 104 2.32 10.37 -9.28
CA CYS A 104 1.12 10.75 -8.56
C CYS A 104 1.04 12.26 -8.38
#